data_AF-A0A822AJ16-F1
#
_entry.id   AF-A0A822AJ16-F1
#
_cell.length_a   1.000
_cell.length_b   1.000
_cell.length_c   1.000
_cell.angle_alpha   90.00
_cell.angle_beta   90.00
_cell.angle_gamma   90.00
#
_symmetry.space_group_name_H-M   'P 1'
#
loop_
_entity.id
_entity.type
_entity.pdbx_description
1 polymer ?
#
loop_
_entity_poly.entity_id
_entity_poly.type
_entity_poly.pdbx_seq_one_letter_code
_entity_poly.pdbx_strand_id
1 'polypeptide(L)' 'MHYSTDAFSVNGLPTIEPLQPNVTIGQHDNLSSIDIQEVRLFYNCLATGVTLPTTTTTTT' A
#
# COMPACT_ATOMS: atom_id res chain seq x y z
N MET A 1 3.82 1.40 2.20
CA MET A 1 4.55 0.86 3.38
C MET A 1 4.49 1.76 4.64
N HIS A 2 3.36 2.42 4.94
CA HIS A 2 3.30 3.43 6.02
C HIS A 2 2.52 2.89 7.23
N TYR A 3 2.94 3.24 8.45
CA TYR A 3 2.26 2.84 9.69
C TYR A 3 0.84 3.41 9.81
N SER A 4 0.02 2.79 10.66
CA SER A 4 -1.32 3.30 11.02
C SER A 4 -1.23 4.53 11.94
N THR A 5 -2.36 5.23 12.07
CA THR A 5 -2.50 6.45 12.89
C THR A 5 -2.16 6.23 14.36
N ASP A 6 -2.43 5.04 14.89
CA ASP A 6 -2.33 4.63 16.29
C ASP A 6 -1.08 3.78 16.58
N ALA A 7 -0.13 3.71 15.64
CA ALA A 7 1.06 2.88 15.78
C ALA A 7 1.82 3.20 17.08
N PHE A 8 2.09 2.17 17.88
CA PHE A 8 2.76 2.25 19.18
C PHE A 8 2.04 3.10 20.25
N SER A 9 0.78 3.44 20.03
CA SER A 9 -0.03 4.16 21.02
C SER A 9 -0.29 3.29 22.25
N VAL A 10 -0.08 3.86 23.44
CA VAL A 10 -0.37 3.19 24.73
C VAL A 10 -1.81 3.43 25.20
N ASN A 11 -2.46 4.46 24.66
CA ASN A 11 -3.78 4.93 25.09
C ASN A 11 -4.80 4.98 23.95
N GLY A 12 -4.45 4.42 22.78
CA GLY A 12 -5.31 4.41 21.60
C GLY A 12 -5.48 5.78 20.92
N LEU A 13 -4.75 6.81 21.36
CA LEU A 13 -4.72 8.10 20.67
C LEU A 13 -3.77 8.05 19.48
N PRO A 14 -4.04 8.82 18.40
CA PRO A 14 -3.15 8.87 17.25
C PRO A 14 -1.76 9.38 17.66
N THR A 15 -0.74 8.68 17.19
CA THR A 15 0.68 9.06 17.30
C THR A 15 1.20 9.65 15.99
N ILE A 16 0.50 9.39 14.88
CA ILE A 16 0.81 9.90 13.53
C ILE A 16 -0.49 10.49 12.95
N GLU A 17 -0.48 11.80 12.68
CA GLU A 17 -1.62 12.53 12.12
C GLU A 17 -1.26 13.18 10.77
N PRO A 18 -1.96 12.86 9.67
CA PRO A 18 -1.74 13.50 8.38
C PRO A 18 -2.10 15.00 8.43
N LEU A 19 -1.22 15.85 7.88
CA LEU A 19 -1.50 17.29 7.73
C LEU A 19 -2.56 17.58 6.67
N GLN A 20 -2.68 16.69 5.67
CA GLN A 20 -3.66 16.80 4.61
C GLN A 20 -4.97 16.13 5.04
N PRO A 21 -6.12 16.79 4.86
CA PRO A 21 -7.41 16.21 5.24
C PRO A 21 -7.75 15.01 4.36
N ASN A 22 -8.48 14.05 4.95
CA ASN A 22 -9.01 12.86 4.27
C ASN A 22 -7.95 11.92 3.66
N VAL A 23 -6.72 11.94 4.17
CA VAL A 23 -5.68 10.97 3.78
C VAL A 23 -5.76 9.73 4.65
N THR A 24 -5.77 8.56 4.02
CA THR A 24 -5.71 7.27 4.71
C THR A 24 -4.27 6.79 4.81
N ILE A 25 -3.85 6.40 6.02
CA ILE A 25 -2.55 5.81 6.31
C ILE A 25 -2.69 4.45 6.99
N GLY A 26 -1.66 3.61 6.95
CA GLY A 26 -1.69 2.30 7.61
C GLY A 26 -2.41 1.18 6.86
N GLN A 27 -2.66 1.35 5.55
CA GLN A 27 -3.29 0.29 4.75
C GLN A 27 -2.36 -0.93 4.62
N HIS A 28 -2.93 -2.13 4.75
CA HIS A 28 -2.19 -3.40 4.66
C HIS A 28 -2.88 -4.44 3.76
N ASP A 29 -3.86 -4.05 2.95
CA ASP A 29 -4.57 -4.99 2.08
C ASP A 29 -3.69 -5.46 0.92
N ASN A 30 -2.92 -4.54 0.33
CA ASN A 30 -2.02 -4.78 -0.78
C ASN A 30 -0.87 -3.76 -0.79
N LEU A 31 0.16 -3.98 -1.62
CA LEU A 31 1.15 -2.93 -1.91
C LEU A 31 0.48 -1.78 -2.67
N SER A 32 0.87 -0.54 -2.33
CA SER A 32 0.42 0.61 -3.12
C SER A 32 1.06 0.59 -4.51
N SER A 33 0.44 1.27 -5.48
CA SER A 33 1.01 1.41 -6.83
C SER A 33 2.41 2.02 -6.82
N ILE A 34 2.66 2.94 -5.88
CA ILE A 34 3.96 3.59 -5.70
C ILE A 34 4.98 2.61 -5.11
N ASP A 35 4.63 1.85 -4.06
CA ASP A 35 5.52 0.83 -3.49
C ASP A 35 5.94 -0.18 -4.58
N ILE A 36 4.99 -0.63 -5.42
CA ILE A 36 5.28 -1.54 -6.55
C ILE A 36 6.22 -0.90 -7.57
N GLN A 37 6.01 0.37 -7.89
CA GLN A 37 6.84 1.11 -8.84
C GLN A 37 8.27 1.26 -8.32
N GLU A 38 8.45 1.62 -7.06
CA GLU A 38 9.76 1.75 -6.43
C GLU A 38 10.53 0.43 -6.47
N VAL A 39 9.89 -0.70 -6.13
CA VAL A 39 10.51 -2.03 -6.21
C VAL A 39 10.92 -2.37 -7.65
N ARG A 40 10.06 -2.11 -8.64
CA ARG A 40 10.38 -2.37 -10.06
C ARG A 40 11.57 -1.55 -10.53
N LEU A 41 11.64 -0.27 -10.14
CA LEU A 41 12.77 0.59 -10.46
C LEU A 41 14.06 0.07 -9.81
N PHE A 42 13.99 -0.31 -8.53
CA PHE A 42 15.15 -0.81 -7.78
C PHE A 42 15.74 -2.08 -8.38
N TYR A 43 14.91 -3.03 -8.80
CA TYR A 43 15.36 -4.30 -9.39
C TYR A 43 15.47 -4.26 -10.92
N ASN A 44 15.30 -3.09 -11.54
CA ASN A 44 15.28 -2.92 -13.00
C ASN A 44 14.33 -3.92 -13.70
N CYS A 45 13.16 -4.13 -13.08
CA CYS A 45 12.09 -4.93 -13.66
C CYS A 45 11.48 -4.16 -14.83
N LEU A 46 12.06 -4.32 -16.02
CA LEU A 46 11.47 -3.88 -17.27
C LEU A 46 10.12 -4.56 -17.43
N ALA A 47 9.08 -3.85 -17.88
CA ALA A 47 7.74 -4.38 -18.08
C ALA A 47 7.63 -5.41 -19.23
N THR A 48 8.72 -6.14 -19.53
CA THR A 48 8.78 -7.30 -20.41
C THR A 48 8.44 -8.55 -19.61
N GLY A 49 7.19 -8.68 -19.18
CA GLY A 49 6.74 -9.84 -18.44
C GLY A 49 5.22 -9.87 -18.36
N VAL A 50 4.64 -10.66 -19.27
CA VAL A 50 3.26 -11.19 -19.32
C VAL A 50 2.33 -10.59 -18.25
N THR A 51 1.36 -9.79 -18.68
CA THR A 51 0.13 -9.60 -17.92
C THR A 51 -0.45 -11.00 -17.67
N LEU A 52 -0.27 -11.54 -16.46
CA LEU A 52 -1.05 -12.71 -16.05
C LEU A 52 -2.52 -12.33 -16.30
N PRO A 53 -3.30 -13.16 -17.02
CA PRO A 53 -4.69 -12.84 -17.28
C PRO A 53 -5.38 -12.57 -15.95
N THR A 54 -6.16 -11.50 -15.91
CA THR A 54 -7.01 -11.13 -14.77
C THR A 54 -7.83 -12.35 -14.36
N THR A 55 -7.51 -12.96 -13.21
CA THR A 55 -8.41 -13.93 -12.59
C THR A 55 -9.64 -13.15 -12.13
N THR A 56 -10.67 -13.12 -12.96
CA THR A 56 -12.00 -12.69 -12.58
C THR A 56 -12.49 -13.66 -11.52
N THR A 57 -12.42 -13.26 -10.24
CA THR A 57 -13.11 -13.94 -9.16
C THR A 57 -14.61 -13.73 -9.36
N THR A 58 -15.25 -14.66 -10.05
CA THR A 58 -16.71 -14.79 -10.12
C THR A 58 -17.21 -15.27 -8.76
N THR A 59 -17.69 -14.35 -7.94
CA THR A 59 -18.48 -14.65 -6.74
C THR A 59 -19.80 -15.25 -7.17
N THR A 60 -20.08 -16.48 -6.74
CA THR A 60 -21.42 -17.12 -6.79
C THR A 60 -22.03 -17.05 -5.40
#